data_AF-R1CR15-F1
#
_entry.id   AF-R1CR15-F1
#
_cell.length_a   1.000
_cell.length_b   1.000
_cell.length_c   1.000
_cell.angle_alpha   90.00
_cell.angle_beta   90.00
_cell.angle_gamma   90.00
#
_symmetry.space_group_name_H-M   'P 1'
#
loop_
_entity.id
_entity.type
_entity.pdbx_description
1 polymer ?
#
loop_
_entity_poly.entity_id
_entity_poly.type
_entity_poly.pdbx_seq_one_letter_code
_entity_poly.pdbx_strand_id
1 'polypeptide(L)'
;MRMSSLSKKIITGVLVGSVVLSLGVTALAADNNEASTLRERVKFRKEFKRPKDELMIVLDRLIEEGTITEEQSNSIKQYIEQKIEEKRHSIPPALKKDLLGELVEEGVLTEDIVDVIRNEHRELRHEKVQESLNNLVEEEVISENDVENIIDFMEQKAEERMEELDKIKNMTEVQRREYFMKKRGERKNIMSQMIEEDIITEEQAEEIRKVLPRPEHHKRPMGHFRKNRKKGPRF
;
A
#
# COMPACT_ATOMS: atom_id res chain seq x y z
N MET A 1 -1.73 -18.70 -40.96
CA MET A 1 -2.23 -17.32 -41.07
C MET A 1 -3.56 -17.23 -40.36
N ARG A 2 -3.64 -16.32 -39.36
CA ARG A 2 -4.83 -15.81 -38.66
C ARG A 2 -5.58 -16.71 -37.67
N MET A 3 -5.20 -16.53 -36.40
CA MET A 3 -6.11 -16.48 -35.25
C MET A 3 -7.15 -15.37 -35.43
N SER A 4 -8.40 -15.63 -35.00
CA SER A 4 -9.25 -14.61 -34.38
C SER A 4 -10.38 -15.30 -33.60
N SER A 5 -10.14 -15.55 -32.31
CA SER A 5 -11.17 -15.91 -31.33
C SER A 5 -11.68 -14.63 -30.67
N LEU A 6 -12.90 -14.21 -30.99
CA LEU A 6 -13.61 -13.14 -30.28
C LEU A 6 -14.93 -13.70 -29.73
N SER A 7 -14.81 -14.46 -28.65
CA SER A 7 -15.95 -14.86 -27.83
C SER A 7 -16.30 -13.72 -26.88
N LYS A 8 -17.32 -12.94 -27.24
CA LYS A 8 -17.95 -11.94 -26.38
C LYS A 8 -18.49 -12.64 -25.12
N LYS A 9 -17.78 -12.51 -23.99
CA LYS A 9 -18.32 -12.89 -22.68
C LYS A 9 -19.15 -11.72 -22.17
N ILE A 10 -20.46 -11.85 -22.26
CA ILE A 10 -21.44 -10.98 -21.62
C ILE A 10 -21.35 -11.28 -20.12
N ILE A 11 -20.83 -10.34 -19.34
CA ILE A 11 -20.90 -10.39 -17.89
C ILE A 11 -22.33 -10.02 -17.52
N THR A 12 -23.17 -11.04 -17.44
CA THR A 12 -24.44 -11.02 -16.72
C THR A 12 -24.15 -10.68 -15.27
N GLY A 13 -24.35 -9.41 -14.90
CA GLY A 13 -24.33 -8.95 -13.52
C GLY A 13 -25.35 -9.72 -12.71
N VAL A 14 -24.87 -10.45 -11.70
CA VAL A 14 -25.70 -11.14 -10.73
C VAL A 14 -26.32 -10.08 -9.83
N LEU A 15 -27.63 -9.94 -9.94
CA LEU A 15 -28.51 -9.19 -9.06
C LEU A 15 -28.57 -9.95 -7.72
N VAL A 16 -27.69 -9.62 -6.77
CA VAL A 16 -27.79 -10.13 -5.40
C VAL A 16 -28.73 -9.22 -4.62
N GLY A 17 -29.99 -9.66 -4.53
CA GLY A 17 -30.98 -9.08 -3.65
C GLY A 17 -30.87 -9.61 -2.22
N SER A 18 -31.29 -8.73 -1.29
CA SER A 18 -31.67 -8.95 0.13
C SER A 18 -30.50 -9.26 1.09
N VAL A 19 -30.39 -8.64 2.27
CA VAL A 19 -31.45 -8.35 3.27
C VAL A 19 -31.15 -7.02 3.98
N VAL A 20 -32.02 -6.01 3.81
CA VAL A 20 -32.05 -4.86 4.72
C VAL A 20 -32.87 -5.26 5.94
N LEU A 21 -32.20 -5.50 7.07
CA LEU A 21 -32.86 -5.59 8.36
C LEU A 21 -33.30 -4.18 8.76
N SER A 22 -34.61 -4.00 8.73
CA SER A 22 -35.35 -2.83 9.19
C SER A 22 -35.18 -2.61 10.70
N LEU A 23 -34.49 -1.53 11.08
CA LEU A 23 -34.79 -0.78 12.30
C LEU A 23 -34.79 0.71 11.93
N GLY A 24 -35.94 1.35 12.18
CA GLY A 24 -36.33 2.60 11.53
C GLY A 24 -35.47 3.81 11.85
N VAL A 25 -35.24 4.62 10.81
CA VAL A 25 -34.83 6.03 10.94
C VAL A 25 -35.87 6.86 10.20
N THR A 26 -36.39 7.86 10.91
CA THR A 26 -37.39 8.82 10.44
C THR A 26 -36.92 9.58 9.21
N ALA A 27 -37.81 9.73 8.23
CA ALA A 27 -37.62 10.51 7.02
C ALA A 27 -37.21 11.96 7.33
N LEU A 28 -36.12 12.41 6.71
CA LEU A 28 -35.89 13.83 6.44
C LEU A 28 -35.81 14.01 4.92
N ALA A 29 -36.89 14.52 4.37
CA ALA A 29 -36.95 15.00 3.00
C ALA A 29 -36.22 16.35 2.90
N ALA A 30 -35.24 16.44 2.01
CA ALA A 30 -34.87 17.71 1.39
C ALA A 30 -34.58 17.40 -0.09
N ASP A 31 -35.38 18.06 -0.92
CA ASP A 31 -35.44 17.94 -2.36
C ASP A 31 -34.47 18.93 -3.03
N ASN A 32 -34.08 18.58 -4.26
CA ASN A 32 -33.53 19.40 -5.35
C ASN A 32 -32.02 19.40 -5.65
N ASN A 33 -31.74 18.78 -6.81
CA ASN A 33 -30.89 19.24 -7.91
C ASN A 33 -29.57 19.94 -7.57
N GLU A 34 -28.46 19.20 -7.68
CA GLU A 34 -27.24 19.71 -8.29
C GLU A 34 -26.37 18.56 -8.82
N ALA A 35 -26.76 18.05 -9.99
CA ALA A 35 -25.88 17.28 -10.85
C ALA A 35 -24.88 18.23 -11.52
N SER A 36 -23.90 18.76 -10.77
CA SER A 36 -22.72 19.45 -11.33
C SER A 36 -21.65 19.87 -10.31
N THR A 37 -21.22 19.02 -9.37
CA THR A 37 -20.00 19.31 -8.57
C THR A 37 -19.15 18.08 -8.20
N LEU A 38 -19.36 16.91 -8.82
CA LEU A 38 -18.60 15.67 -8.53
C LEU A 38 -17.15 15.61 -9.07
N ARG A 39 -16.49 16.75 -9.27
CA ARG A 39 -15.03 16.83 -9.51
C ARG A 39 -14.46 18.13 -8.98
N GLU A 40 -14.82 18.53 -7.76
CA GLU A 40 -13.97 19.49 -7.07
C GLU A 40 -12.75 18.73 -6.56
N ARG A 41 -11.67 18.78 -7.35
CA ARG A 41 -10.33 18.31 -7.02
C ARG A 41 -10.06 18.65 -5.55
N VAL A 42 -9.93 17.62 -4.71
CA VAL A 42 -9.19 17.74 -3.46
C VAL A 42 -7.82 18.27 -3.87
N LYS A 43 -7.63 19.58 -3.71
CA LYS A 43 -6.34 20.21 -3.91
C LYS A 43 -5.44 19.62 -2.84
N PHE A 44 -4.68 18.59 -3.20
CA PHE A 44 -3.64 17.99 -2.37
C PHE A 44 -2.71 19.12 -1.90
N ARG A 45 -2.97 19.63 -0.69
CA ARG A 45 -2.08 20.59 -0.06
C ARG A 45 -0.81 19.85 0.31
N LYS A 46 0.26 20.21 -0.41
CA LYS A 46 1.68 20.19 -0.03
C LYS A 46 2.01 19.54 1.33
N GLU A 47 2.94 18.57 1.25
CA GLU A 47 3.83 18.07 2.32
C GLU A 47 3.21 17.14 3.39
N PHE A 48 2.85 15.92 3.01
CA PHE A 48 2.68 14.84 3.99
C PHE A 48 4.00 14.09 4.18
N LYS A 49 4.60 14.24 5.37
CA LYS A 49 5.95 13.73 5.67
C LYS A 49 5.93 12.36 6.36
N ARG A 50 4.78 11.85 6.81
CA ARG A 50 4.72 10.65 7.67
C ARG A 50 3.69 9.61 7.21
N PRO A 51 3.99 8.30 7.39
CA PRO A 51 3.04 7.21 7.10
C PRO A 51 1.69 7.31 7.86
N LYS A 52 1.68 7.94 9.05
CA LYS A 52 0.44 8.18 9.80
C LYS A 52 -0.51 9.09 9.02
N ASP A 53 0.04 10.08 8.30
CA ASP A 53 -0.75 11.06 7.57
C ASP A 53 -1.44 10.42 6.36
N GLU A 54 -0.81 9.41 5.73
CA GLU A 54 -1.42 8.65 4.62
C GLU A 54 -2.65 7.88 5.07
N LEU A 55 -2.57 7.19 6.20
CA LEU A 55 -3.70 6.45 6.75
C LEU A 55 -4.84 7.38 7.15
N MET A 56 -4.55 8.58 7.66
CA MET A 56 -5.60 9.56 7.99
C MET A 56 -6.38 9.97 6.73
N ILE A 57 -5.69 10.23 5.63
CA ILE A 57 -6.31 10.56 4.34
C ILE A 57 -7.23 9.41 3.88
N VAL A 58 -6.75 8.17 3.96
CA VAL A 58 -7.54 6.98 3.62
C VAL A 58 -8.80 6.91 4.47
N LEU A 59 -8.67 7.06 5.79
CA LEU A 59 -9.83 7.01 6.68
C LEU A 59 -10.84 8.12 6.39
N ASP A 60 -10.36 9.33 6.11
CA ASP A 60 -11.24 10.46 5.81
C ASP A 60 -11.99 10.23 4.47
N ARG A 61 -11.33 9.69 3.42
CA ARG A 61 -12.00 9.27 2.17
C ARG A 61 -13.07 8.20 2.41
N LEU A 62 -12.76 7.19 3.23
CA LEU A 62 -13.70 6.11 3.53
C LEU A 62 -14.91 6.57 4.35
N ILE A 63 -14.78 7.65 5.14
CA ILE A 63 -15.91 8.31 5.80
C ILE A 63 -16.77 9.04 4.77
N GLU A 64 -16.16 9.78 3.85
CA GLU A 64 -16.86 10.51 2.79
C GLU A 64 -17.66 9.56 1.87
N GLU A 65 -17.11 8.38 1.58
CA GLU A 65 -17.77 7.32 0.82
C GLU A 65 -18.88 6.60 1.63
N GLY A 66 -18.92 6.79 2.95
CA GLY A 66 -19.85 6.10 3.84
C GLY A 66 -19.52 4.63 4.09
N THR A 67 -18.30 4.18 3.74
CA THR A 67 -17.85 2.80 3.92
C THR A 67 -17.49 2.50 5.37
N ILE A 68 -17.01 3.51 6.11
CA ILE A 68 -16.80 3.45 7.56
C ILE A 68 -17.49 4.62 8.26
N THR A 69 -17.80 4.46 9.54
CA THR A 69 -18.34 5.53 10.37
C THR A 69 -17.23 6.39 10.98
N GLU A 70 -17.57 7.61 11.40
CA GLU A 70 -16.66 8.46 12.18
C GLU A 70 -16.18 7.77 13.46
N GLU A 71 -17.07 7.01 14.12
CA GLU A 71 -16.73 6.25 15.32
C GLU A 71 -15.66 5.19 15.03
N GLN A 72 -15.82 4.42 13.96
CA GLN A 72 -14.83 3.42 13.53
C GLN A 72 -13.49 4.08 13.21
N SER A 73 -13.50 5.18 12.46
CA SER A 73 -12.30 5.96 12.14
C SER A 73 -11.60 6.45 13.43
N ASN A 74 -12.35 7.00 14.38
CA ASN A 74 -11.82 7.47 15.66
C ASN A 74 -11.22 6.33 16.49
N SER A 75 -11.86 5.16 16.54
CA SER A 75 -11.30 3.98 17.22
C SER A 75 -9.96 3.55 16.61
N ILE A 76 -9.86 3.53 15.28
CA ILE A 76 -8.58 3.23 14.58
C ILE A 76 -7.51 4.26 14.96
N LYS A 77 -7.87 5.56 14.90
CA LYS A 77 -6.95 6.68 15.22
C LYS A 77 -6.42 6.56 16.65
N GLN A 78 -7.30 6.32 17.63
CA GLN A 78 -6.94 6.16 19.04
C GLN A 78 -6.06 4.93 19.27
N TYR A 79 -6.40 3.79 18.67
CA TYR A 79 -5.63 2.56 18.80
C TYR A 79 -4.18 2.72 18.31
N ILE A 80 -4.02 3.34 17.15
CA ILE A 80 -2.69 3.60 16.58
C ILE A 80 -1.88 4.53 17.48
N GLU A 81 -2.51 5.58 18.02
CA GLU A 81 -1.86 6.49 18.96
C GLU A 81 -1.41 5.78 20.23
N GLN A 82 -2.28 4.97 20.83
CA GLN A 82 -1.94 4.16 22.00
C GLN A 82 -0.75 3.24 21.71
N LYS A 83 -0.78 2.49 20.59
CA LYS A 83 0.32 1.58 20.20
C LYS A 83 1.61 2.32 19.89
N ILE A 84 1.56 3.56 19.40
CA ILE A 84 2.73 4.41 19.19
C ILE A 84 3.31 4.83 20.54
N GLU A 85 2.47 5.22 21.49
CA GLU A 85 2.89 5.66 22.83
C GLU A 85 3.49 4.49 23.64
N GLU A 86 2.87 3.31 23.60
CA GLU A 86 3.41 2.07 24.20
C GLU A 86 4.80 1.70 23.65
N LYS A 87 5.04 1.95 22.35
CA LYS A 87 6.34 1.72 21.69
C LYS A 87 7.39 2.76 22.08
N ARG A 88 7.01 3.96 22.51
CA ARG A 88 7.96 4.96 23.02
C ARG A 88 8.58 4.56 24.35
N HIS A 89 7.99 3.60 25.07
CA HIS A 89 8.41 3.20 26.41
C HIS A 89 8.91 1.74 26.49
N SER A 90 9.06 1.03 25.35
CA SER A 90 9.49 -0.38 25.29
C SER A 90 10.62 -0.65 24.28
N ILE A 91 11.54 -1.55 24.66
CA ILE A 91 12.63 -2.14 23.83
C ILE A 91 12.01 -3.16 22.83
N PRO A 92 12.48 -3.30 21.57
CA PRO A 92 11.59 -3.62 20.45
C PRO A 92 11.04 -5.05 20.55
N PRO A 93 9.72 -5.25 20.43
CA PRO A 93 9.16 -6.59 20.53
C PRO A 93 9.18 -7.32 19.19
N ALA A 94 9.17 -8.65 19.32
CA ALA A 94 9.10 -9.65 18.27
C ALA A 94 8.01 -9.35 17.21
N LEU A 95 8.23 -9.90 16.01
CA LEU A 95 7.36 -9.86 14.82
C LEU A 95 5.93 -9.38 15.11
N LYS A 96 5.69 -8.09 14.81
CA LYS A 96 4.41 -7.43 15.04
C LYS A 96 3.34 -8.08 14.18
N LYS A 97 2.23 -8.43 14.83
CA LYS A 97 0.94 -8.65 14.19
C LYS A 97 0.57 -7.36 13.43
N ASP A 98 -0.14 -7.51 12.32
CA ASP A 98 -0.63 -6.37 11.55
C ASP A 98 -1.57 -5.53 12.44
N LEU A 99 -1.39 -4.20 12.48
CA LEU A 99 -2.18 -3.32 13.36
C LEU A 99 -3.67 -3.42 13.04
N LEU A 100 -4.01 -3.53 11.75
CA LEU A 100 -5.39 -3.72 11.31
C LEU A 100 -5.91 -5.12 11.70
N GLY A 101 -5.04 -6.13 11.67
CA GLY A 101 -5.40 -7.48 12.13
C GLY A 101 -5.67 -7.55 13.64
N GLU A 102 -4.95 -6.78 14.47
CA GLU A 102 -5.26 -6.67 15.90
C GLU A 102 -6.65 -6.03 16.12
N LEU A 103 -7.01 -5.02 15.33
CA LEU A 103 -8.33 -4.37 15.39
C LEU A 103 -9.49 -5.29 14.98
N VAL A 104 -9.24 -6.26 14.10
CA VAL A 104 -10.23 -7.30 13.76
C VAL A 104 -10.46 -8.24 14.94
N GLU A 105 -9.40 -8.64 15.63
CA GLU A 105 -9.51 -9.51 16.82
C GLU A 105 -10.20 -8.83 18.00
N GLU A 106 -10.00 -7.51 18.13
CA GLU A 106 -10.70 -6.68 19.12
C GLU A 106 -12.16 -6.40 18.72
N GLY A 107 -12.60 -6.83 17.54
CA GLY A 107 -13.97 -6.66 17.04
C GLY A 107 -14.31 -5.21 16.66
N VAL A 108 -13.31 -4.34 16.55
CA VAL A 108 -13.46 -2.94 16.15
C VAL A 108 -13.70 -2.84 14.64
N LEU A 109 -13.06 -3.73 13.86
CA LEU A 109 -13.19 -3.82 12.41
C LEU A 109 -13.59 -5.23 11.98
N THR A 110 -14.19 -5.33 10.80
CA THR A 110 -14.33 -6.59 10.06
C THR A 110 -13.17 -6.76 9.09
N GLU A 111 -12.87 -8.00 8.69
CA GLU A 111 -11.83 -8.24 7.68
C GLU A 111 -12.17 -7.54 6.35
N ASP A 112 -13.45 -7.47 5.98
CA ASP A 112 -13.91 -6.76 4.79
C ASP A 112 -13.53 -5.27 4.83
N ILE A 113 -13.72 -4.59 5.97
CA ILE A 113 -13.33 -3.18 6.14
C ILE A 113 -11.81 -3.03 6.09
N VAL A 114 -11.08 -3.98 6.67
CA VAL A 114 -9.62 -3.96 6.62
C VAL A 114 -9.11 -4.09 5.19
N ASP A 115 -9.72 -4.95 4.37
CA ASP A 115 -9.34 -5.10 2.97
C ASP A 115 -9.68 -3.85 2.16
N VAL A 116 -10.80 -3.19 2.44
CA VAL A 116 -11.10 -1.87 1.87
C VAL A 116 -10.04 -0.84 2.25
N ILE A 117 -9.67 -0.72 3.53
CA ILE A 117 -8.61 0.20 3.99
C ILE A 117 -7.28 -0.10 3.28
N ARG A 118 -6.91 -1.38 3.13
CA ARG A 118 -5.68 -1.79 2.45
C ARG A 118 -5.70 -1.42 0.97
N ASN A 119 -6.85 -1.58 0.30
CA ASN A 119 -7.03 -1.23 -1.10
C ASN A 119 -7.00 0.28 -1.31
N GLU A 120 -7.75 1.05 -0.53
CA GLU A 120 -7.75 2.52 -0.65
C GLU A 120 -6.38 3.12 -0.35
N HIS A 121 -5.65 2.55 0.62
CA HIS A 121 -4.26 2.93 0.85
C HIS A 121 -3.32 2.59 -0.32
N ARG A 122 -3.61 1.52 -1.07
CA ARG A 122 -2.87 1.18 -2.30
C ARG A 122 -3.18 2.17 -3.41
N GLU A 123 -4.45 2.49 -3.63
CA GLU A 123 -4.90 3.48 -4.62
C GLU A 123 -4.28 4.84 -4.35
N LEU A 124 -4.33 5.32 -3.09
CA LEU A 124 -3.70 6.58 -2.70
C LEU A 124 -2.20 6.61 -3.02
N ARG A 125 -1.50 5.48 -2.88
CA ARG A 125 -0.08 5.39 -3.25
C ARG A 125 0.12 5.39 -4.75
N HIS A 126 -0.75 4.72 -5.48
CA HIS A 126 -0.74 4.71 -6.94
C HIS A 126 -0.93 6.14 -7.49
N GLU A 127 -1.93 6.87 -7.01
CA GLU A 127 -2.19 8.27 -7.37
C GLU A 127 -0.94 9.16 -7.14
N LYS A 128 -0.30 9.04 -5.98
CA LYS A 128 0.92 9.81 -5.66
C LYS A 128 2.10 9.49 -6.56
N VAL A 129 2.28 8.21 -6.87
CA VAL A 129 3.34 7.76 -7.80
C VAL A 129 3.06 8.33 -9.18
N GLN A 130 1.82 8.20 -9.66
CA GLN A 130 1.40 8.74 -10.95
C GLN A 130 1.59 10.26 -11.03
N GLU A 131 1.18 11.02 -10.01
CA GLU A 131 1.42 12.47 -9.93
C GLU A 131 2.92 12.80 -9.97
N SER A 132 3.74 12.05 -9.23
CA SER A 132 5.19 12.25 -9.19
C SER A 132 5.86 11.96 -10.53
N LEU A 133 5.38 10.97 -11.26
CA LEU A 133 5.88 10.61 -12.59
C LEU A 133 5.40 11.62 -13.65
N ASN A 134 4.16 12.10 -13.56
CA ASN A 134 3.65 13.14 -14.46
C ASN A 134 4.48 14.43 -14.37
N ASN A 135 4.97 14.79 -13.18
CA ASN A 135 5.90 15.92 -13.03
C ASN A 135 7.20 15.70 -13.82
N LEU A 136 7.69 14.46 -13.93
CA LEU A 136 8.87 14.14 -14.75
C LEU A 136 8.57 14.17 -16.26
N VAL A 137 7.31 13.94 -16.66
CA VAL A 137 6.86 14.16 -18.04
C VAL A 137 6.87 15.65 -18.37
N GLU A 138 6.39 16.50 -17.44
CA GLU A 138 6.44 17.96 -17.59
C GLU A 138 7.89 18.48 -17.66
N GLU A 139 8.83 17.81 -16.99
CA GLU A 139 10.27 18.09 -17.06
C GLU A 139 10.96 17.44 -18.29
N GLU A 140 10.21 16.78 -19.18
CA GLU A 140 10.68 16.07 -20.38
C GLU A 140 11.73 14.97 -20.09
N VAL A 141 11.77 14.45 -18.87
CA VAL A 141 12.70 13.38 -18.45
C VAL A 141 12.22 12.02 -18.92
N ILE A 142 10.90 11.79 -18.88
CA ILE A 142 10.23 10.57 -19.33
C ILE A 142 9.03 10.92 -20.21
N SER A 143 8.56 9.97 -21.00
CA SER A 143 7.35 10.11 -21.82
C SER A 143 6.10 9.60 -21.09
N GLU A 144 4.91 9.97 -21.56
CA GLU A 144 3.64 9.41 -21.05
C GLU A 144 3.58 7.88 -21.18
N ASN A 145 4.16 7.33 -22.26
CA ASN A 145 4.26 5.89 -22.48
C ASN A 145 5.21 5.22 -21.46
N ASP A 146 6.28 5.90 -21.04
CA ASP A 146 7.16 5.39 -19.99
C ASP A 146 6.42 5.34 -18.65
N VAL A 147 5.55 6.33 -18.35
CA VAL A 147 4.72 6.31 -17.13
C VAL A 147 3.81 5.08 -17.09
N GLU A 148 3.13 4.78 -18.19
CA GLU A 148 2.27 3.60 -18.31
C GLU A 148 3.08 2.30 -18.07
N ASN A 149 4.23 2.14 -18.75
CA ASN A 149 5.07 0.96 -18.58
C ASN A 149 5.64 0.83 -17.15
N ILE A 150 6.02 1.95 -16.51
CA ILE A 150 6.51 1.95 -15.13
C ILE A 150 5.40 1.52 -14.17
N ILE A 151 4.19 2.04 -14.35
CA ILE A 151 3.03 1.70 -13.52
C ILE A 151 2.70 0.22 -13.66
N ASP A 152 2.52 -0.27 -14.89
CA ASP A 152 2.20 -1.67 -15.18
C ASP A 152 3.24 -2.61 -14.56
N PHE A 153 4.52 -2.26 -14.69
CA PHE A 153 5.60 -3.03 -14.08
C PHE A 153 5.52 -3.02 -12.55
N MET A 154 5.23 -1.87 -11.93
CA MET A 154 5.09 -1.77 -10.48
C MET A 154 3.90 -2.57 -9.96
N GLU A 155 2.79 -2.62 -10.69
CA GLU A 155 1.61 -3.43 -10.37
C GLU A 155 1.92 -4.92 -10.48
N GLN A 156 2.54 -5.36 -11.57
CA GLN A 156 2.98 -6.76 -11.72
C GLN A 156 3.89 -7.18 -10.56
N LYS A 157 4.85 -6.34 -10.16
CA LYS A 157 5.72 -6.62 -9.01
C LYS A 157 5.00 -6.57 -7.67
N ALA A 158 3.90 -5.83 -7.56
CA ALA A 158 3.05 -5.87 -6.37
C ALA A 158 2.28 -7.20 -6.30
N GLU A 159 1.75 -7.69 -7.41
CA GLU A 159 1.07 -9.00 -7.53
C GLU A 159 2.00 -10.16 -7.19
N GLU A 160 3.19 -10.21 -7.80
CA GLU A 160 4.21 -11.21 -7.49
C GLU A 160 4.53 -11.25 -5.98
N ARG A 161 4.59 -10.07 -5.34
CA ARG A 161 4.85 -9.96 -3.89
C ARG A 161 3.67 -10.42 -3.05
N MET A 162 2.43 -10.16 -3.47
CA MET A 162 1.23 -10.66 -2.78
C MET A 162 1.20 -12.19 -2.81
N GLU A 163 1.43 -12.80 -3.97
CA GLU A 163 1.51 -14.26 -4.08
C GLU A 163 2.66 -14.83 -3.24
N GLU A 164 3.81 -14.16 -3.21
CA GLU A 164 4.94 -14.55 -2.38
C GLU A 164 4.56 -14.49 -0.88
N LEU A 165 3.84 -13.45 -0.46
CA LEU A 165 3.34 -13.33 0.91
C LEU A 165 2.40 -14.47 1.27
N ASP A 166 1.48 -14.85 0.38
CA ASP A 166 0.55 -15.96 0.64
C ASP A 166 1.27 -17.31 0.75
N LYS A 167 2.33 -17.52 -0.05
CA LYS A 167 3.22 -18.68 0.11
C LYS A 167 3.90 -18.69 1.48
N ILE A 168 4.40 -17.54 1.93
CA ILE A 168 5.15 -17.40 3.18
C ILE A 168 4.23 -17.50 4.42
N LYS A 169 2.98 -17.02 4.35
CA LYS A 169 1.99 -17.09 5.44
C LYS A 169 1.86 -18.51 5.99
N ASN A 170 1.85 -19.50 5.11
CA ASN A 170 1.65 -20.91 5.46
C ASN A 170 2.94 -21.67 5.86
N MET A 171 4.12 -21.04 5.77
CA MET A 171 5.40 -21.68 6.12
C MET A 171 5.72 -21.60 7.62
N THR A 172 6.38 -22.63 8.15
CA THR A 172 6.97 -22.61 9.51
C THR A 172 8.17 -21.68 9.60
N GLU A 173 8.59 -21.27 10.80
CA GLU A 173 9.76 -20.39 10.96
C GLU A 173 11.04 -20.92 10.31
N VAL A 174 11.27 -22.24 10.38
CA VAL A 174 12.46 -22.88 9.79
C VAL A 174 12.38 -22.80 8.27
N GLN A 175 11.23 -23.13 7.69
CA GLN A 175 10.99 -23.02 6.24
C GLN A 175 11.09 -21.57 5.74
N ARG A 176 10.55 -20.60 6.48
CA ARG A 176 10.68 -19.17 6.15
C ARG A 176 12.14 -18.73 6.13
N ARG A 177 12.94 -19.15 7.12
CA ARG A 177 14.38 -18.83 7.16
C ARG A 177 15.12 -19.40 5.96
N GLU A 178 14.89 -20.66 5.63
CA GLU A 178 15.49 -21.31 4.46
C GLU A 178 15.08 -20.64 3.15
N TYR A 179 13.78 -20.35 3.00
CA TYR A 179 13.23 -19.63 1.86
C TYR A 179 13.94 -18.28 1.64
N PHE A 180 14.03 -17.45 2.68
CA PHE A 180 14.69 -16.15 2.59
C PHE A 180 16.21 -16.23 2.42
N MET A 181 16.87 -17.25 2.97
CA MET A 181 18.31 -17.47 2.74
C MET A 181 18.58 -17.77 1.26
N LYS A 182 17.78 -18.66 0.65
CA LYS A 182 17.89 -18.99 -0.78
C LYS A 182 17.62 -17.77 -1.65
N LYS A 183 16.55 -17.03 -1.36
CA LYS A 183 16.12 -15.85 -2.13
C LYS A 183 17.03 -14.63 -1.97
N ARG A 184 17.94 -14.60 -0.99
CA ARG A 184 18.75 -13.41 -0.68
C ARG A 184 19.63 -12.94 -1.84
N GLY A 185 20.14 -13.86 -2.66
CA GLY A 185 20.95 -13.55 -3.84
C GLY A 185 20.15 -13.13 -5.08
N GLU A 186 18.84 -13.37 -5.09
CA GLU A 186 17.95 -13.10 -6.23
C GLU A 186 17.25 -11.74 -6.13
N ARG A 187 17.40 -11.04 -4.99
CA ARG A 187 16.74 -9.75 -4.75
C ARG A 187 17.40 -8.65 -5.56
N LYS A 188 16.77 -8.27 -6.66
CA LYS A 188 17.08 -7.04 -7.40
C LYS A 188 16.19 -5.90 -6.95
N ASN A 189 16.75 -4.69 -6.87
CA ASN A 189 15.95 -3.49 -6.64
C ASN A 189 15.00 -3.28 -7.84
N ILE A 190 13.79 -2.76 -7.59
CA ILE A 190 12.78 -2.58 -8.64
C ILE A 190 13.30 -1.72 -9.81
N MET A 191 14.09 -0.67 -9.51
CA MET A 191 14.69 0.18 -10.54
C MET A 191 15.72 -0.56 -11.38
N SER A 192 16.51 -1.45 -10.76
CA SER A 192 17.47 -2.27 -11.50
C SER A 192 16.76 -3.24 -12.44
N GLN A 193 15.61 -3.78 -12.04
CA GLN A 193 14.82 -4.65 -12.92
C GLN A 193 14.22 -3.87 -14.08
N MET A 194 13.67 -2.67 -13.85
CA MET A 194 13.15 -1.82 -14.93
C MET A 194 14.23 -1.47 -15.96
N ILE A 195 15.47 -1.20 -15.52
CA ILE A 195 16.60 -0.95 -16.44
C ILE A 195 16.96 -2.22 -17.23
N GLU A 196 17.01 -3.38 -16.57
CA GLU A 196 17.31 -4.65 -17.23
C GLU A 196 16.25 -5.07 -18.26
N GLU A 197 15.00 -4.64 -18.06
CA GLU A 197 13.88 -4.89 -18.96
C GLU A 197 13.69 -3.77 -20.00
N ASP A 198 14.65 -2.82 -20.09
CA ASP A 198 14.63 -1.67 -21.01
C ASP A 198 13.37 -0.79 -20.88
N ILE A 199 12.73 -0.77 -19.71
CA ILE A 199 11.57 0.07 -19.41
C ILE A 199 12.01 1.52 -19.17
N ILE A 200 13.17 1.72 -18.53
CA ILE A 200 13.77 3.02 -18.29
C ILE A 200 15.28 2.96 -18.49
N THR A 201 15.89 4.10 -18.79
CA THR A 201 17.35 4.26 -18.82
C THR A 201 17.93 4.45 -17.41
N GLU A 202 19.25 4.29 -17.26
CA GLU A 202 19.94 4.56 -16.00
C GLU A 202 19.73 6.00 -15.52
N GLU A 203 19.78 6.97 -16.44
CA GLU A 203 19.59 8.40 -16.15
C GLU A 203 18.16 8.68 -15.67
N GLN A 204 17.15 8.15 -16.37
CA GLN A 204 15.75 8.26 -15.94
C GLN A 204 15.53 7.64 -14.56
N ALA A 205 16.16 6.49 -14.29
CA ALA A 205 16.06 5.85 -12.98
C ALA A 205 16.64 6.70 -11.85
N GLU A 206 17.63 7.56 -12.10
CA GLU A 206 18.15 8.49 -11.09
C GLU A 206 17.15 9.60 -10.77
N GLU A 207 16.49 10.18 -11.78
CA GLU A 207 15.47 11.21 -11.58
C GLU A 207 14.21 10.65 -10.91
N ILE A 208 13.73 9.49 -11.37
CA ILE A 208 12.59 8.79 -10.75
C ILE A 208 12.85 8.51 -9.26
N ARG A 209 14.08 8.13 -8.90
CA ARG A 209 14.46 7.89 -7.49
C ARG A 209 14.35 9.13 -6.61
N LYS A 210 14.36 10.34 -7.16
CA LYS A 210 14.26 11.60 -6.39
C LYS A 210 12.81 11.94 -6.07
N VAL A 211 11.89 11.62 -6.98
CA VAL A 211 10.46 11.97 -6.84
C VAL A 211 9.66 10.90 -6.10
N LEU A 212 10.02 9.62 -6.22
CA LEU A 212 9.25 8.56 -5.57
C LEU A 212 9.43 8.56 -4.05
N PRO A 213 8.35 8.26 -3.29
CA PRO A 213 8.39 8.23 -1.83
C PRO A 213 9.33 7.13 -1.35
N ARG A 214 10.46 7.53 -0.75
CA ARG A 214 11.39 6.58 -0.12
C ARG A 214 10.88 6.23 1.27
N PRO A 215 10.93 4.95 1.68
CA PRO A 215 10.78 4.62 3.10
C PRO A 215 11.83 5.42 3.85
N GLU A 216 11.41 6.29 4.79
CA GLU A 216 12.34 7.02 5.64
C GLU A 216 13.29 6.02 6.29
N HIS A 217 14.53 5.99 5.80
CA HIS A 217 15.60 5.27 6.45
C HIS A 217 15.79 5.96 7.79
N HIS A 218 15.16 5.40 8.82
CA HIS A 218 15.53 5.71 10.18
C HIS A 218 17.04 5.56 10.21
N LYS A 219 17.75 6.67 10.48
CA LYS A 219 19.17 6.62 10.83
C LYS A 219 19.25 5.75 12.07
N ARG A 220 19.31 4.42 11.90
CA ARG A 220 19.67 3.53 12.98
C ARG A 220 21.05 4.04 13.38
N PRO A 221 21.27 4.47 14.64
CA PRO A 221 22.62 4.72 15.09
C PRO A 221 23.38 3.44 14.76
N MET A 222 24.41 3.55 13.93
CA MET A 222 25.29 2.45 13.56
C MET A 222 25.97 1.97 14.84
N GLY A 223 25.27 1.16 15.61
CA GLY A 223 25.82 0.45 16.76
C GLY A 223 26.98 -0.35 16.21
N HIS A 224 28.18 -0.01 16.66
CA HIS A 224 29.42 -0.67 16.31
C HIS A 224 29.22 -2.19 16.34
N PHE A 225 29.11 -2.82 15.17
CA PHE A 225 29.34 -4.25 15.03
C PHE A 225 30.80 -4.48 15.40
N ARG A 226 31.01 -4.72 16.71
CA ARG A 226 32.30 -5.05 17.29
C ARG A 226 32.88 -6.22 16.51
N LYS A 227 34.09 -6.00 15.99
CA LYS A 227 35.02 -7.03 15.49
C LYS A 227 35.35 -8.03 16.61
N ASN A 228 34.43 -8.92 16.95
CA ASN A 228 34.74 -10.11 17.75
C ASN A 228 34.56 -11.35 16.88
N ARG A 229 35.32 -11.41 15.78
CA ARG A 229 35.77 -12.70 15.25
C ARG A 229 36.72 -13.26 16.31
N LYS A 230 36.22 -14.19 17.13
CA LYS A 230 37.05 -15.07 17.95
C LYS A 230 38.17 -15.59 17.05
N LYS A 231 39.41 -15.16 17.30
CA LYS A 231 40.58 -15.88 16.79
C LYS A 231 40.50 -17.25 17.46
N GLY A 232 40.29 -18.29 16.65
CA GLY A 232 40.43 -19.67 17.11
C GLY A 232 41.84 -19.88 17.69
N PRO A 233 42.02 -20.89 18.56
CA PRO A 233 43.31 -21.15 19.17
C PRO A 233 44.32 -21.49 18.07
N ARG A 234 45.46 -20.81 18.08
CA ARG A 234 46.64 -21.28 17.35
C ARG A 234 47.20 -22.42 18.19
N PHE A 235 47.04 -23.64 17.68
CA PHE A 235 47.89 -24.75 18.06
C PHE A 235 49.29 -24.53 17.52
#